data_AF-A0A1S3PX06-F1
#
_entry.id   AF-A0A1S3PX06-F1
#
_cell.length_a   1.000
_cell.length_b   1.000
_cell.length_c   1.000
_cell.angle_alpha   90.00
_cell.angle_beta   90.00
_cell.angle_gamma   90.00
#
_symmetry.space_group_name_H-M   'P 1'
#
loop_
_entity.id
_entity.type
_entity.pdbx_description
1 polymer ?
#
loop_
_entity_poly.entity_id
_entity_poly.type
_entity_poly.pdbx_seq_one_letter_code
_entity_poly.pdbx_strand_id
1 'polypeptide(L)'
;MGSPTEMLSVSGSTRESQRSYLLSINLKEGRNLVIRDRCGTSDPYVKFKLDGKTLYKSKVVYKNLNPTWNESFSFPVRDLDQRLYIKVYDRDLTMDDFMGSGYVLLTDLEMEKVCELSVRLDDPNSLEEDMGVIMLDMSLSLRDRDNERNSRWPKRKRSIRSPLAQSGRLSESLRKSQLWSGVVGVTLVEGQGLPEDGPGELFVRFRLGEQRYKSR
;
A
#
# COMPACT_ATOMS: atom_id res chain seq x y z
N MET A 1 47.78 14.43 -50.44
CA MET A 1 47.70 15.00 -49.09
C MET A 1 46.23 15.30 -48.82
N GLY A 2 45.48 14.70 -47.90
CA GLY A 2 45.68 13.56 -47.00
C GLY A 2 44.28 13.04 -46.59
N SER A 3 44.22 11.81 -46.07
CA SER A 3 43.14 11.29 -45.22
C SER A 3 43.19 11.98 -43.82
N PRO A 4 42.20 11.90 -42.89
CA PRO A 4 41.41 10.69 -42.58
C PRO A 4 39.94 10.85 -42.07
N THR A 5 39.18 9.77 -42.23
CA THR A 5 38.32 9.05 -41.25
C THR A 5 37.07 9.70 -40.60
N GLU A 6 36.02 8.86 -40.63
CA GLU A 6 34.76 8.78 -39.88
C GLU A 6 34.72 9.40 -38.48
N MET A 7 33.52 9.79 -38.01
CA MET A 7 32.95 9.32 -36.74
C MET A 7 31.46 9.71 -36.60
N LEU A 8 30.64 8.67 -36.49
CA LEU A 8 29.23 8.68 -36.11
C LEU A 8 29.08 9.17 -34.66
N SER A 9 28.29 10.21 -34.40
CA SER A 9 27.79 10.47 -33.04
C SER A 9 26.47 9.73 -32.85
N VAL A 10 26.58 8.47 -32.41
CA VAL A 10 25.49 7.75 -31.75
C VAL A 10 25.10 8.56 -30.50
N SER A 11 23.99 9.27 -30.55
CA SER A 11 23.35 9.77 -29.34
C SER A 11 22.77 8.56 -28.61
N GLY A 12 23.57 8.02 -27.69
CA GLY A 12 23.18 6.94 -26.81
C GLY A 12 21.90 7.33 -26.08
N SER A 13 20.79 6.70 -26.45
CA SER A 13 19.68 6.47 -25.54
C SER A 13 20.20 5.50 -24.49
N THR A 14 20.91 6.01 -23.48
CA THR A 14 21.14 5.30 -22.23
C THR A 14 19.74 5.01 -21.68
N ARG A 15 19.27 3.78 -21.89
CA ARG A 15 18.16 3.23 -21.13
C ARG A 15 18.66 3.19 -19.69
N GLU A 16 18.48 4.29 -18.95
CA GLU A 16 18.54 4.24 -17.51
C GLU A 16 17.59 3.12 -17.11
N SER A 17 18.15 2.01 -16.65
CA SER A 17 17.40 1.01 -15.92
C SER A 17 16.80 1.75 -14.74
N GLN A 18 15.58 2.26 -14.89
CA GLN A 18 14.86 2.97 -13.84
C GLN A 18 14.81 2.01 -12.66
N ARG A 19 15.65 2.29 -11.65
CA ARG A 19 15.64 1.55 -10.39
C ARG A 19 14.22 1.65 -9.87
N SER A 20 13.59 0.50 -9.66
CA SER A 20 12.35 0.47 -8.91
C SER A 20 12.70 0.20 -7.45
N TYR A 21 12.02 0.89 -6.56
CA TYR A 21 12.11 0.68 -5.13
C TYR A 21 10.81 0.04 -4.65
N LEU A 22 10.88 -0.65 -3.53
CA LEU A 22 9.72 -1.15 -2.80
C LEU A 22 9.62 -0.37 -1.51
N LEU A 23 8.54 0.41 -1.36
CA LEU A 23 8.22 1.08 -0.11
C LEU A 23 7.36 0.13 0.74
N SER A 24 7.86 -0.23 1.92
CA SER A 24 7.14 -1.04 2.90
C SER A 24 6.71 -0.15 4.06
N ILE A 25 5.45 -0.28 4.47
CA ILE A 25 4.83 0.53 5.51
C ILE A 25 4.14 -0.37 6.51
N ASN A 26 4.35 -0.09 7.80
CA ASN A 26 3.63 -0.67 8.91
C ASN A 26 2.89 0.43 9.66
N LEU A 27 1.59 0.59 9.38
CA LEU A 27 0.72 1.51 10.11
C LEU A 27 0.42 0.91 11.49
N LYS A 28 0.93 1.53 12.56
CA LYS A 28 0.74 1.05 13.93
C LYS A 28 -0.55 1.59 14.53
N GLU A 29 -0.55 2.87 14.84
CA GLU A 29 -1.58 3.50 15.66
C GLU A 29 -1.70 5.00 15.42
N GLY A 30 -2.84 5.55 15.83
CA GLY A 30 -3.07 6.99 15.97
C GLY A 30 -3.10 7.37 17.43
N ARG A 31 -2.71 8.59 17.76
CA ARG A 31 -2.71 9.12 19.12
C ARG A 31 -3.40 10.47 19.15
N ASN A 32 -4.31 10.64 20.11
CA ASN A 32 -5.06 11.88 20.35
C ASN A 32 -5.68 12.45 19.08
N LEU A 33 -6.30 11.60 18.26
CA LEU A 33 -6.97 12.07 17.05
C LEU A 33 -8.14 13.00 17.43
N VAL A 34 -8.37 14.00 16.59
CA VAL A 34 -9.44 14.99 16.78
C VAL A 34 -10.82 14.32 16.84
N ILE A 35 -11.73 14.88 17.63
CA ILE A 35 -13.13 14.42 17.69
C ILE A 35 -13.90 15.00 16.49
N ARG A 36 -14.66 14.14 15.80
CA ARG A 36 -15.63 14.56 14.78
C ARG A 36 -17.06 14.08 15.07
N ASP A 37 -17.24 12.97 15.79
CA ASP A 37 -18.57 12.54 16.22
C ASP A 37 -19.12 13.35 17.40
N ARG A 38 -20.46 13.53 17.39
CA ARG A 38 -21.22 14.11 18.52
C ARG A 38 -21.10 13.34 19.84
N CYS A 39 -20.70 12.07 19.79
CA CYS A 39 -20.53 11.24 20.98
C CYS A 39 -19.19 11.47 21.70
N GLY A 40 -18.35 12.41 21.22
CA GLY A 40 -17.03 12.65 21.80
C GLY A 40 -15.96 11.66 21.34
N THR A 41 -16.20 10.93 20.24
CA THR A 41 -15.26 9.96 19.63
C THR A 41 -15.15 10.20 18.12
N SER A 42 -14.46 9.29 17.44
CA SER A 42 -14.44 9.15 15.99
C SER A 42 -14.25 7.68 15.63
N ASP A 43 -14.57 7.33 14.40
CA ASP A 43 -14.35 6.06 13.72
C ASP A 43 -13.19 6.18 12.69
N PRO A 44 -11.93 6.41 13.12
CA PRO A 44 -10.85 6.80 12.22
C PRO A 44 -10.37 5.68 11.29
N TYR A 45 -9.97 6.09 10.09
CA TYR A 45 -9.20 5.29 9.15
C TYR A 45 -8.23 6.16 8.33
N VAL A 46 -7.21 5.53 7.75
CA VAL A 46 -6.09 6.21 7.08
C VAL A 46 -6.08 5.88 5.59
N LYS A 47 -5.87 6.91 4.76
CA LYS A 47 -5.57 6.78 3.33
C LYS A 47 -4.12 7.20 3.07
N PHE A 48 -3.37 6.32 2.41
CA PHE A 48 -2.03 6.63 1.89
C PHE A 48 -2.14 7.03 0.44
N LYS A 49 -1.65 8.24 0.11
CA LYS A 49 -1.72 8.80 -1.24
C LYS A 49 -0.35 9.20 -1.76
N LEU A 50 -0.05 8.79 -2.98
CA LEU A 50 1.15 9.17 -3.72
C LEU A 50 0.70 9.68 -5.09
N ASP A 51 1.20 10.83 -5.53
CA ASP A 51 0.83 11.44 -6.82
C ASP A 51 -0.70 11.55 -7.02
N GLY A 52 -1.40 11.98 -5.97
CA GLY A 52 -2.86 12.11 -5.95
C GLY A 52 -3.65 10.78 -5.91
N LYS A 53 -3.01 9.64 -6.14
CA LYS A 53 -3.65 8.31 -6.17
C LYS A 53 -3.65 7.70 -4.78
N THR A 54 -4.77 7.06 -4.41
CA THR A 54 -4.85 6.29 -3.16
C THR A 54 -4.23 4.92 -3.38
N LEU A 55 -3.14 4.65 -2.67
CA LEU A 55 -2.42 3.38 -2.74
C LEU A 55 -2.96 2.37 -1.73
N TYR A 56 -3.39 2.86 -0.57
CA TYR A 56 -3.91 2.05 0.51
C TYR A 56 -4.97 2.79 1.31
N LYS A 57 -5.96 2.04 1.80
CA LYS A 57 -6.96 2.49 2.76
C LYS A 57 -7.01 1.47 3.89
N SER A 58 -6.81 1.92 5.12
CA SER A 58 -6.85 1.04 6.29
C SER A 58 -8.26 0.60 6.66
N LYS A 59 -8.36 -0.34 7.60
CA LYS A 59 -9.63 -0.58 8.30
C LYS A 59 -10.04 0.64 9.11
N VAL A 60 -11.34 0.71 9.36
CA VAL A 60 -11.97 1.64 10.28
C VAL A 60 -11.90 1.05 11.68
N VAL A 61 -11.47 1.84 12.65
CA VAL A 61 -11.52 1.49 14.07
C VAL A 61 -12.60 2.35 14.71
N TYR A 62 -13.63 1.72 15.27
CA TYR A 62 -14.80 2.44 15.75
C TYR A 62 -14.60 3.05 17.14
N LYS A 63 -15.12 4.28 17.33
CA LYS A 63 -15.25 5.02 18.58
C LYS A 63 -13.95 5.10 19.38
N ASN A 64 -12.84 5.40 18.70
CA ASN A 64 -11.53 5.39 19.32
C ASN A 64 -10.62 6.47 18.73
N LEU A 65 -10.23 7.44 19.56
CA LEU A 65 -9.27 8.51 19.21
C LEU A 65 -7.81 8.08 19.33
N ASN A 66 -7.56 6.88 19.86
CA ASN A 66 -6.24 6.24 19.93
C ASN A 66 -6.31 4.86 19.24
N PRO A 67 -6.64 4.83 17.94
CA PRO A 67 -6.85 3.58 17.22
C PRO A 67 -5.53 2.84 17.03
N THR A 68 -5.58 1.51 17.11
CA THR A 68 -4.48 0.64 16.70
C THR A 68 -4.92 -0.14 15.46
N TRP A 69 -4.23 0.05 14.34
CA TRP A 69 -4.51 -0.66 13.09
C TRP A 69 -3.61 -1.89 12.92
N ASN A 70 -2.30 -1.74 13.17
CA ASN A 70 -1.29 -2.77 12.93
C ASN A 70 -1.40 -3.40 11.53
N GLU A 71 -1.44 -2.55 10.52
CA GLU A 71 -1.59 -2.95 9.12
C GLU A 71 -0.30 -2.74 8.34
N SER A 72 0.20 -3.81 7.71
CA SER A 72 1.42 -3.77 6.90
C SER A 72 1.10 -3.95 5.42
N PHE A 73 1.71 -3.13 4.57
CA PHE A 73 1.52 -3.16 3.12
C PHE A 73 2.76 -2.57 2.42
N SER A 74 2.94 -2.91 1.15
CA SER A 74 4.04 -2.39 0.35
C SER A 74 3.63 -2.14 -1.09
N PHE A 75 4.29 -1.18 -1.72
CA PHE A 75 4.04 -0.84 -3.12
C PHE A 75 5.31 -0.37 -3.82
N PRO A 76 5.43 -0.61 -5.13
CA PRO A 76 6.58 -0.16 -5.89
C PRO A 76 6.53 1.36 -6.08
N VAL A 77 7.66 2.02 -5.87
CA VAL A 77 7.88 3.44 -6.16
C VAL A 77 9.07 3.60 -7.10
N ARG A 78 9.04 4.61 -7.96
CA ARG A 78 10.13 4.88 -8.94
C ARG A 78 10.83 6.19 -8.65
N ASP A 79 10.05 7.18 -8.23
CA ASP A 79 10.51 8.51 -7.93
C ASP A 79 10.49 8.70 -6.41
N LEU A 80 11.66 9.03 -5.84
CA LEU A 80 11.85 9.22 -4.41
C LEU A 80 11.65 10.69 -3.99
N ASP A 81 11.56 11.62 -4.94
CA ASP A 81 11.30 13.04 -4.65
C ASP A 81 9.81 13.29 -4.32
N GLN A 82 9.00 12.24 -4.41
CA GLN A 82 7.57 12.28 -4.13
C GLN A 82 7.26 12.35 -2.64
N ARG A 83 6.13 13.01 -2.32
CA ARG A 83 5.54 13.03 -0.98
C ARG A 83 4.49 11.93 -0.86
N LEU A 84 4.67 11.04 0.09
CA LEU A 84 3.61 10.13 0.51
C LEU A 84 2.74 10.85 1.53
N TYR A 85 1.51 11.16 1.15
CA TYR A 85 0.52 11.77 2.04
C TYR A 85 -0.19 10.71 2.86
N ILE A 86 -0.28 10.97 4.17
CA ILE A 86 -1.05 10.21 5.14
C ILE A 86 -2.25 11.08 5.49
N LYS A 87 -3.46 10.64 5.13
CA LYS A 87 -4.70 11.37 5.38
C LYS A 87 -5.62 10.57 6.27
N VAL A 88 -6.12 11.18 7.34
CA VAL A 88 -7.01 10.53 8.29
C VAL A 88 -8.43 11.04 8.08
N TYR A 89 -9.39 10.13 8.20
CA TYR A 89 -10.80 10.42 8.02
C TYR A 89 -11.60 9.73 9.11
N ASP A 90 -12.67 10.38 9.54
CA ASP A 90 -13.71 9.78 10.35
C ASP A 90 -14.70 9.06 9.44
N ARG A 91 -15.20 7.91 9.84
CA ARG A 91 -16.14 7.12 9.04
C ARG A 91 -17.56 7.43 9.45
N ASP A 92 -18.25 8.18 8.60
CA ASP A 92 -19.67 8.50 8.78
C ASP A 92 -20.60 7.72 7.85
N LEU A 93 -21.90 7.78 8.16
CA LEU A 93 -22.95 7.18 7.35
C LEU A 93 -23.15 7.88 5.99
N THR A 94 -22.86 9.19 5.91
CA THR A 94 -23.11 10.01 4.71
C THR A 94 -21.82 10.39 4.01
N MET A 95 -21.02 11.25 4.64
CA MET A 95 -19.73 11.72 4.15
C MET A 95 -18.72 11.64 5.27
N ASP A 96 -17.63 10.92 5.01
CA ASP A 96 -16.50 10.78 5.93
C ASP A 96 -15.86 12.15 6.23
N ASP A 97 -15.80 12.55 7.49
CA ASP A 97 -15.18 13.81 7.90
C ASP A 97 -13.65 13.75 7.82
N PHE A 98 -13.01 14.87 7.47
CA PHE A 98 -11.56 14.96 7.42
C PHE A 98 -10.98 15.21 8.82
N MET A 99 -9.96 14.42 9.18
CA MET A 99 -9.30 14.47 10.50
C MET A 99 -7.84 14.93 10.40
N GLY A 100 -7.46 15.57 9.30
CA GLY A 100 -6.11 16.07 9.08
C GLY A 100 -5.22 15.16 8.24
N SER A 101 -4.08 15.72 7.86
CA SER A 101 -3.08 15.03 7.05
C SER A 101 -1.67 15.43 7.41
N GLY A 102 -0.73 14.52 7.13
CA GLY A 102 0.69 14.78 7.10
C GLY A 102 1.32 14.12 5.88
N TYR A 103 2.64 14.24 5.73
CA TYR A 103 3.36 13.56 4.67
C TYR A 103 4.77 13.16 5.11
N VAL A 104 5.32 12.20 4.37
CA VAL A 104 6.73 11.79 4.45
C VAL A 104 7.33 11.96 3.05
N LEU A 105 8.48 12.63 2.96
CA LEU A 105 9.27 12.64 1.73
C LEU A 105 9.98 11.31 1.62
N LEU A 106 9.89 10.63 0.47
CA LEU A 106 10.51 9.31 0.33
C LEU A 106 12.04 9.40 0.36
N THR A 107 12.62 10.55 -0.01
CA THR A 107 14.05 10.84 0.14
C THR A 107 14.54 10.85 1.59
N ASP A 108 13.66 11.07 2.56
CA ASP A 108 14.03 11.09 3.99
C ASP A 108 14.20 9.66 4.55
N LEU A 109 13.78 8.64 3.78
CA LEU A 109 13.94 7.24 4.17
C LEU A 109 15.29 6.71 3.72
N GLU A 110 16.00 6.07 4.64
CA GLU A 110 17.23 5.34 4.35
C GLU A 110 16.92 3.98 3.68
N MET A 111 17.72 3.60 2.68
CA MET A 111 17.62 2.29 2.03
C MET A 111 17.92 1.16 3.01
N GLU A 112 17.13 0.09 2.91
CA GLU A 112 17.22 -1.15 3.69
C GLU A 112 17.11 -0.98 5.21
N LYS A 113 16.67 0.20 5.66
CA LYS A 113 16.49 0.52 7.07
C LYS A 113 15.03 0.80 7.38
N VAL A 114 14.57 0.25 8.50
CA VAL A 114 13.26 0.57 9.06
C VAL A 114 13.37 1.85 9.87
N CYS A 115 12.57 2.85 9.49
CA CYS A 115 12.46 4.12 10.17
C CYS A 115 11.12 4.17 10.91
N GLU A 116 11.16 4.35 12.23
CA GLU A 116 9.97 4.64 13.03
C GLU A 116 9.63 6.12 12.92
N LEU A 117 8.41 6.43 12.49
CA LEU A 117 7.97 7.77 12.16
C LEU A 117 6.76 8.17 13.00
N SER A 118 6.77 9.44 13.42
CA SER A 118 5.69 10.12 14.12
C SER A 118 5.22 11.28 13.24
N VAL A 119 4.11 11.08 12.53
CA VAL A 119 3.56 12.04 11.57
C VAL A 119 2.47 12.83 12.26
N ARG A 120 2.75 14.10 12.56
CA ARG A 120 1.73 15.04 13.05
C ARG A 120 0.73 15.36 11.95
N LEU A 121 -0.53 15.43 12.32
CA LEU A 121 -1.62 15.79 11.42
C LEU A 121 -1.86 17.29 11.47
N ASP A 122 -2.26 17.83 10.34
CA ASP A 122 -2.67 19.23 10.19
C ASP A 122 -3.87 19.34 9.26
N ASP A 123 -4.71 20.35 9.50
CA ASP A 123 -5.79 20.78 8.62
C ASP A 123 -5.93 22.31 8.67
N PRO A 124 -5.51 23.02 7.61
CA PRO A 124 -5.63 24.48 7.53
C PRO A 124 -7.06 25.01 7.63
N ASN A 125 -8.08 24.16 7.47
CA ASN A 125 -9.49 24.54 7.57
C ASN A 125 -10.11 24.22 8.93
N SER A 126 -9.34 23.64 9.86
CA SER A 126 -9.78 23.30 11.21
C SER A 126 -9.42 24.41 12.19
N LEU A 127 -10.25 24.62 13.20
CA LEU A 127 -9.93 25.50 14.35
C LEU A 127 -9.19 24.76 15.47
N GLU A 128 -9.08 23.44 15.35
CA GLU A 128 -8.39 22.58 16.32
C GLU A 128 -6.88 22.72 16.17
N GLU A 129 -6.18 23.00 17.26
CA GLU A 129 -4.72 23.16 17.26
C GLU A 129 -3.97 21.81 17.24
N ASP A 130 -4.57 20.77 17.83
CA ASP A 130 -4.02 19.41 17.86
C ASP A 130 -4.95 18.46 17.10
N MET A 131 -4.53 18.06 15.90
CA MET A 131 -5.24 17.11 15.06
C MET A 131 -4.84 15.65 15.38
N GLY A 132 -3.86 15.46 16.26
CA GLY A 132 -3.29 14.17 16.62
C GLY A 132 -2.10 13.74 15.76
N VAL A 133 -1.64 12.52 16.00
CA VAL A 133 -0.42 11.96 15.41
C VAL A 133 -0.63 10.54 14.91
N ILE A 134 -0.03 10.19 13.78
CA ILE A 134 0.06 8.82 13.28
C ILE A 134 1.45 8.25 13.50
N MET A 135 1.51 7.08 14.14
CA MET A 135 2.72 6.30 14.38
C MET A 135 2.81 5.16 13.36
N LEU A 136 3.94 5.04 12.69
CA LEU A 136 4.16 4.01 11.67
C LEU A 136 5.64 3.69 11.50
N ASP A 137 5.96 2.55 10.90
CA ASP A 137 7.30 2.28 10.37
C ASP A 137 7.30 2.35 8.84
N MET A 138 8.37 2.85 8.24
CA MET A 138 8.61 2.76 6.80
C MET A 138 10.01 2.26 6.48
N SER A 139 10.17 1.55 5.36
CA SER A 139 11.48 1.22 4.79
C SER A 139 11.44 1.22 3.26
N LEU A 140 12.56 1.58 2.65
CA LEU A 140 12.78 1.45 1.21
C LEU A 140 13.73 0.29 0.93
N SER A 141 13.46 -0.51 -0.09
CA SER A 141 14.42 -1.50 -0.61
C SER A 141 14.49 -1.45 -2.13
N LEU A 142 15.61 -1.90 -2.69
CA LEU A 142 15.73 -2.05 -4.15
C LEU A 142 14.82 -3.20 -4.61
N ARG A 143 13.97 -2.91 -5.59
CA ARG A 143 13.15 -3.91 -6.26
C ARG A 143 13.88 -4.35 -7.53
N ASP A 144 14.51 -5.52 -7.44
CA ASP A 144 15.14 -6.15 -8.58
C ASP A 144 14.06 -6.64 -9.58
N ARG A 145 14.26 -6.32 -10.86
CA ARG A 145 13.31 -6.60 -11.94
C ARG A 145 13.55 -7.97 -12.59
N ASP A 146 14.58 -8.71 -12.17
CA ASP A 146 15.09 -9.87 -12.93
C ASP A 146 14.71 -11.26 -12.38
N ASN A 147 13.84 -11.39 -11.36
CA ASN A 147 13.50 -12.72 -10.81
C ASN A 147 12.26 -13.40 -11.43
N GLU A 148 11.58 -12.79 -12.41
CA GLU A 148 10.44 -13.42 -13.10
C GLU A 148 10.84 -14.40 -14.23
N ARG A 149 12.14 -14.66 -14.44
CA ARG A 149 12.62 -15.61 -15.46
C ARG A 149 13.00 -17.00 -14.95
N ASN A 150 12.98 -17.27 -13.64
CA ASN A 150 13.43 -18.57 -13.13
C ASN A 150 12.52 -19.26 -12.10
N SER A 151 11.23 -18.93 -12.04
CA SER A 151 10.25 -19.69 -11.25
C SER A 151 9.90 -21.04 -11.93
N ARG A 152 10.88 -21.93 -12.11
CA ARG A 152 10.63 -23.36 -12.35
C ARG A 152 10.01 -23.95 -11.09
N TRP A 153 8.69 -24.07 -11.12
CA TRP A 153 7.83 -24.76 -10.16
C TRP A 153 8.49 -26.01 -9.52
N PRO A 154 8.74 -26.01 -8.19
CA PRO A 154 9.00 -27.26 -7.48
C PRO A 154 7.70 -28.07 -7.42
N LYS A 155 7.69 -29.24 -8.06
CA LYS A 155 6.57 -30.19 -8.03
C LYS A 155 6.23 -30.54 -6.58
N ARG A 156 4.97 -30.33 -6.19
CA ARG A 156 4.40 -30.65 -4.87
C ARG A 156 4.70 -32.12 -4.49
N LYS A 157 5.47 -32.34 -3.42
CA LYS A 157 5.48 -33.63 -2.71
C LYS A 157 4.24 -33.68 -1.81
N ARG A 158 3.43 -34.75 -1.96
CA ARG A 158 2.28 -35.07 -1.12
C ARG A 158 2.78 -35.34 0.31
N SER A 159 2.22 -34.63 1.29
CA SER A 159 2.40 -34.96 2.71
C SER A 159 1.18 -35.70 3.24
N ILE A 160 1.45 -36.79 3.94
CA ILE A 160 0.52 -37.76 4.53
C ILE A 160 -0.04 -37.15 5.84
N ARG A 161 -1.35 -37.28 6.06
CA ARG A 161 -2.01 -36.86 7.32
C ARG A 161 -1.71 -37.86 8.45
N SER A 162 -1.38 -37.35 9.62
CA SER A 162 -1.64 -37.99 10.91
C SER A 162 -2.54 -37.05 11.76
N PRO A 163 -3.45 -37.58 12.61
CA PRO A 163 -4.35 -36.76 13.41
C PRO A 163 -3.90 -36.58 14.87
N LEU A 164 -4.44 -35.52 15.48
CA LEU A 164 -4.68 -35.28 16.91
C LEU A 164 -3.72 -34.33 17.65
N ALA A 165 -4.21 -33.12 17.96
CA ALA A 165 -4.33 -32.60 19.33
C ALA A 165 -5.17 -31.32 19.34
N GLN A 166 -6.18 -31.29 20.21
CA GLN A 166 -7.01 -30.14 20.55
C GLN A 166 -6.27 -29.24 21.54
N SER A 167 -6.28 -27.92 21.30
CA SER A 167 -6.44 -26.82 22.28
C SER A 167 -5.78 -25.55 21.73
N GLY A 168 -6.47 -24.41 21.82
CA GLY A 168 -5.95 -23.09 21.40
C GLY A 168 -6.71 -22.41 20.25
N ARG A 169 -8.04 -22.44 20.24
CA ARG A 169 -8.85 -21.97 19.10
C ARG A 169 -9.22 -20.47 19.09
N LEU A 170 -8.55 -19.62 19.87
CA LEU A 170 -8.86 -18.18 19.92
C LEU A 170 -7.67 -17.24 19.68
N SER A 171 -6.44 -17.74 19.47
CA SER A 171 -5.26 -16.90 19.19
C SER A 171 -4.69 -17.02 17.77
N GLU A 172 -5.20 -17.96 16.96
CA GLU A 172 -4.73 -18.17 15.58
C GLU A 172 -5.46 -17.33 14.52
N SER A 173 -6.65 -16.78 14.83
CA SER A 173 -7.41 -15.94 13.90
C SER A 173 -6.81 -14.55 13.71
N LEU A 174 -6.10 -14.03 14.72
CA LEU A 174 -5.42 -12.73 14.66
C LEU A 174 -4.04 -12.77 13.99
N ARG A 175 -3.44 -13.97 13.82
CA ARG A 175 -2.14 -14.11 13.13
C ARG A 175 -2.25 -14.47 11.65
N LYS A 176 -3.45 -14.78 11.15
CA LYS A 176 -3.67 -15.19 9.75
C LYS A 176 -4.09 -14.06 8.81
N SER A 177 -4.28 -12.84 9.30
CA SER A 177 -4.41 -11.69 8.42
C SER A 177 -3.03 -11.28 7.90
N GLN A 178 -2.73 -11.74 6.68
CA GLN A 178 -1.80 -11.10 5.75
C GLN A 178 -0.31 -11.16 6.11
N LEU A 179 0.24 -12.37 6.18
CA LEU A 179 1.65 -12.58 5.82
C LEU A 179 1.77 -12.55 4.28
N TRP A 180 1.71 -11.35 3.69
CA TRP A 180 2.04 -11.21 2.27
C TRP A 180 3.55 -11.34 2.12
N SER A 181 4.01 -12.42 1.51
CA SER A 181 5.44 -12.63 1.22
C SER A 181 5.86 -12.07 -0.15
N GLY A 182 5.02 -11.25 -0.79
CA GLY A 182 5.29 -10.70 -2.12
C GLY A 182 4.10 -9.97 -2.75
N VAL A 183 4.38 -9.27 -3.86
CA VAL A 183 3.39 -8.57 -4.69
C VAL A 183 3.09 -9.40 -5.93
N VAL A 184 1.81 -9.53 -6.28
CA VAL A 184 1.37 -10.14 -7.55
C VAL A 184 0.90 -9.03 -8.48
N GLY A 185 1.59 -8.85 -9.60
CA GLY A 185 1.13 -7.99 -10.69
C GLY A 185 0.12 -8.76 -11.56
N VAL A 186 -1.09 -8.22 -11.73
CA VAL A 186 -2.10 -8.79 -12.62
C VAL A 186 -2.46 -7.77 -13.68
N THR A 187 -2.22 -8.10 -14.94
CA THR A 187 -2.60 -7.28 -16.10
C THR A 187 -3.81 -7.92 -16.77
N LEU A 188 -4.93 -7.22 -16.76
CA LEU A 188 -6.07 -7.57 -17.60
C LEU A 188 -5.78 -7.12 -19.02
N VAL A 189 -5.69 -8.05 -19.96
CA VAL A 189 -5.40 -7.76 -21.37
C VAL A 189 -6.70 -7.59 -22.15
N GLU A 190 -7.49 -8.66 -22.29
CA GLU A 190 -8.78 -8.65 -22.97
C GLU A 190 -9.67 -9.82 -22.51
N GLY A 191 -10.98 -9.74 -22.76
CA GLY A 191 -11.94 -10.83 -22.60
C GLY A 191 -12.47 -11.27 -23.96
N GLN A 192 -12.40 -12.55 -24.28
CA GLN A 192 -12.89 -13.11 -25.55
C GLN A 192 -14.13 -14.00 -25.31
N GLY A 193 -15.08 -13.98 -26.23
CA GLY A 193 -16.27 -14.84 -26.18
C GLY A 193 -17.26 -14.50 -25.07
N LEU A 194 -17.32 -13.23 -24.65
CA LEU A 194 -18.29 -12.78 -23.65
C LEU A 194 -19.68 -12.62 -24.31
N PRO A 195 -20.77 -12.96 -23.62
CA PRO A 195 -22.12 -12.76 -24.13
C PRO A 195 -22.37 -11.27 -24.34
N GLU A 196 -22.69 -10.89 -25.57
CA GLU A 196 -22.89 -9.47 -25.96
C GLU A 196 -24.20 -8.88 -25.41
N ASP A 197 -25.13 -9.72 -24.93
CA ASP A 197 -26.53 -9.33 -24.72
C ASP A 197 -26.99 -9.38 -23.25
N GLY A 198 -26.17 -8.80 -22.36
CA GLY A 198 -26.51 -8.58 -20.95
C GLY A 198 -26.75 -7.09 -20.67
N PRO A 199 -27.76 -6.69 -19.88
CA PRO A 199 -28.08 -5.28 -19.61
C PRO A 199 -27.09 -4.59 -18.65
N GLY A 200 -25.81 -4.98 -18.63
CA GLY A 200 -24.85 -4.53 -17.63
C GLY A 200 -23.45 -4.31 -18.19
N GLU A 201 -22.76 -3.31 -17.63
CA GLU A 201 -21.34 -3.07 -17.85
C GLU A 201 -20.53 -4.31 -17.39
N LEU A 202 -19.81 -4.92 -18.33
CA LEU A 202 -18.92 -6.03 -18.05
C LEU A 202 -17.69 -5.53 -17.29
N PHE A 203 -17.37 -6.19 -16.18
CA PHE A 203 -16.15 -5.92 -15.43
C PHE A 203 -15.52 -7.21 -14.91
N VAL A 204 -14.21 -7.16 -14.72
CA VAL A 204 -13.46 -8.24 -14.09
C VAL A 204 -13.23 -7.91 -12.63
N ARG A 205 -13.49 -8.88 -11.74
CA ARG A 205 -13.24 -8.74 -10.31
C ARG A 205 -12.13 -9.68 -9.87
N PHE A 206 -11.00 -9.12 -9.48
CA PHE A 206 -9.90 -9.87 -8.87
C PHE A 206 -10.13 -10.00 -7.36
N ARG A 207 -9.85 -11.18 -6.80
CA ARG A 207 -9.89 -11.41 -5.35
C ARG A 207 -8.66 -12.18 -4.90
N LEU A 208 -7.95 -11.64 -3.91
CA LEU A 208 -6.82 -12.29 -3.25
C LEU A 208 -7.02 -12.21 -1.74
N GLY A 209 -7.45 -13.33 -1.13
CA GLY A 209 -7.92 -13.33 0.25
C GLY A 209 -9.13 -12.40 0.42
N GLU A 210 -9.03 -11.44 1.35
CA GLU A 210 -10.04 -10.40 1.59
C GLU A 210 -9.95 -9.22 0.61
N GLN A 211 -8.84 -9.08 -0.11
CA GLN A 211 -8.63 -7.98 -1.06
C GLN A 211 -9.44 -8.19 -2.33
N ARG A 212 -10.09 -7.12 -2.81
CA ARG A 212 -10.97 -7.13 -3.98
C ARG A 212 -10.64 -5.94 -4.89
N TYR A 213 -10.43 -6.20 -6.17
CA TYR A 213 -10.22 -5.18 -7.20
C TYR A 213 -11.23 -5.36 -8.32
N LYS A 214 -11.73 -4.26 -8.89
CA LYS A 214 -12.68 -4.23 -10.01
C LYS A 214 -12.00 -3.52 -11.18
N SER A 215 -12.09 -4.08 -12.39
CA SER A 215 -11.72 -3.34 -13.60
C SER A 215 -12.65 -2.15 -13.78
N ARG A 216 -12.17 -1.14 -14.52
CA ARG A 216 -13.07 -0.13 -15.08
C ARG A 216 -14.04 -0.78 -16.04
#